data_AF-A0ABD2MZS1-F1
#
_entry.id   AF-A0ABD2MZS1-F1
#
_cell.length_a   1.000
_cell.length_b   1.000
_cell.length_c   1.000
_cell.angle_alpha   90.00
_cell.angle_beta   90.00
_cell.angle_gamma   90.00
#
_symmetry.space_group_name_H-M   'P 1'
#
loop_
_entity.id
_entity.type
_entity.pdbx_description
1 polymer ?
#
loop_
_entity_poly.entity_id
_entity_poly.type
_entity_poly.pdbx_seq_one_letter_code
_entity_poly.pdbx_strand_id
1 'polypeptide(L)'
;MKNLKKREARIEALETKFENVREEVLGLTSDDMKCEEYISEILERQRRASNIMIADVKEATADKGIERKDEDTKGVKELLKDFSVDMSNIKVFRVGKQA
;
A
#
# COMPACT_ATOMS: atom_id res chain seq x y z
N MET A 1 3.80 30.56 -53.92
CA MET A 1 4.22 31.07 -52.59
C MET A 1 3.09 31.11 -51.54
N LYS A 2 1.87 31.59 -51.82
CA LYS A 2 0.79 31.69 -50.80
C LYS A 2 0.39 30.35 -50.13
N ASN A 3 0.38 29.25 -50.87
CA ASN A 3 0.04 27.93 -50.32
C ASN A 3 1.14 27.31 -49.44
N LEU A 4 2.42 27.67 -49.66
CA LEU A 4 3.54 27.21 -48.82
C LEU A 4 3.47 27.89 -47.45
N LYS A 5 3.31 29.22 -47.42
CA LYS A 5 3.13 29.98 -46.17
C LYS A 5 1.93 29.52 -45.35
N LYS A 6 0.83 29.15 -46.00
CA LYS A 6 -0.37 28.60 -45.31
C LYS A 6 -0.13 27.21 -44.72
N ARG A 7 0.75 26.40 -45.34
CA ARG A 7 1.14 25.08 -44.81
C ARG A 7 2.11 25.24 -43.64
N GLU A 8 3.10 26.12 -43.76
CA GLU A 8 4.06 26.45 -42.69
C GLU A 8 3.33 26.94 -41.42
N ALA A 9 2.43 27.92 -41.55
CA ALA A 9 1.65 28.41 -40.40
C ALA A 9 0.75 27.32 -39.77
N ARG A 10 0.29 26.35 -40.57
CA ARG A 10 -0.52 25.23 -40.06
C ARG A 10 0.34 24.18 -39.36
N ILE A 11 1.57 23.98 -39.81
CA ILE A 11 2.54 23.09 -39.16
C ILE A 11 2.92 23.68 -37.80
N GLU A 12 3.30 24.96 -37.76
CA GLU A 12 3.66 25.65 -36.52
C GLU A 12 2.51 25.65 -35.49
N ALA A 13 1.27 25.88 -35.95
CA ALA A 13 0.09 25.80 -35.08
C ALA A 13 -0.20 24.37 -34.58
N LEU A 14 0.14 23.34 -35.36
CA LEU A 14 -0.02 21.95 -34.95
C LEU A 14 1.10 21.52 -33.99
N GLU A 15 2.33 21.96 -34.22
CA GLU A 15 3.46 21.74 -33.32
C GLU A 15 3.21 22.38 -31.95
N THR A 16 2.71 23.62 -31.94
CA THR A 16 2.32 24.30 -30.69
C THR A 16 1.21 23.55 -29.95
N LYS A 17 0.19 23.06 -30.67
CA LYS A 17 -0.88 22.25 -30.05
C LYS A 17 -0.36 20.92 -29.52
N PHE A 18 0.59 20.31 -30.23
CA PHE A 18 1.19 19.05 -29.81
C PHE A 18 1.99 19.23 -28.52
N GLU A 19 2.79 20.30 -28.41
CA GLU A 19 3.56 20.55 -27.20
C GLU A 19 2.64 20.86 -26.00
N ASN A 20 1.58 21.65 -26.20
CA ASN A 20 0.62 21.92 -25.12
C ASN A 20 -0.07 20.63 -24.62
N VAL A 21 -0.48 19.73 -25.53
CA VAL A 21 -1.08 18.45 -25.15
C VAL A 21 -0.06 17.57 -24.43
N ARG A 22 1.21 17.60 -24.86
CA ARG A 22 2.29 16.84 -24.22
C ARG A 22 2.52 17.31 -22.78
N GLU A 23 2.55 18.63 -22.54
CA GLU A 23 2.67 19.19 -21.20
C GLU A 23 1.48 18.84 -20.31
N GLU A 24 0.25 18.91 -20.84
CA GLU A 24 -0.97 18.55 -20.11
C GLU A 24 -0.99 17.06 -19.71
N VAL A 25 -0.63 16.16 -20.63
CA VAL A 25 -0.54 14.72 -20.35
C VAL A 25 0.53 14.41 -19.32
N LEU A 26 1.72 15.04 -19.41
CA LEU A 26 2.79 14.85 -18.43
C LEU A 26 2.36 15.35 -17.04
N GLY A 27 1.67 16.49 -16.97
CA GLY A 27 1.08 17.01 -15.74
C GLY A 27 0.10 16.02 -15.09
N LEU A 28 -0.85 15.50 -15.87
CA LEU A 28 -1.84 14.52 -15.41
C LEU A 28 -1.20 13.23 -14.87
N THR A 29 -0.21 12.68 -15.58
CA THR A 29 0.48 11.45 -15.12
C THR A 29 1.21 11.63 -13.79
N SER A 30 1.74 12.83 -13.51
CA SER A 30 2.45 13.12 -12.27
C SER A 30 1.53 13.24 -11.06
N ASP A 31 0.28 13.67 -11.26
CA ASP A 31 -0.71 13.82 -10.19
C ASP A 31 -1.49 12.51 -9.96
N ASP A 32 -1.70 11.71 -11.00
CA ASP A 32 -2.27 10.36 -10.89
C ASP A 32 -1.34 9.42 -10.10
N MET A 33 -0.02 9.48 -10.33
CA MET A 33 0.96 8.70 -9.55
C MET A 33 0.91 9.06 -8.06
N LYS A 34 0.77 10.34 -7.71
CA LYS A 34 0.61 10.76 -6.30
C LYS A 34 -0.70 10.24 -5.72
N CYS A 35 -1.78 10.23 -6.50
CA CYS A 35 -3.08 9.71 -6.04
C CYS A 35 -3.01 8.22 -5.71
N GLU A 36 -2.36 7.41 -6.55
CA GLU A 36 -2.17 5.98 -6.28
C GLU A 36 -1.31 5.72 -5.03
N GLU A 37 -0.25 6.50 -4.82
CA GLU A 37 0.58 6.44 -3.62
C GLU A 37 -0.23 6.77 -2.36
N TYR A 38 -1.03 7.84 -2.37
CA TYR A 38 -1.89 8.20 -1.25
C TYR A 38 -2.96 7.13 -0.95
N ILE A 39 -3.61 6.60 -1.98
CA ILE A 39 -4.60 5.51 -1.82
C ILE A 39 -3.93 4.28 -1.20
N SER A 40 -2.75 3.91 -1.70
CA SER A 40 -1.98 2.77 -1.19
C SER A 40 -1.63 2.96 0.29
N GLU A 41 -1.15 4.15 0.66
CA GLU A 41 -0.81 4.46 2.04
C GLU A 41 -2.04 4.41 2.97
N ILE A 42 -3.18 4.97 2.55
CA ILE A 42 -4.42 4.95 3.33
C ILE A 42 -4.89 3.51 3.55
N LEU A 43 -4.88 2.69 2.50
CA LEU A 43 -5.25 1.27 2.61
C LEU A 43 -4.31 0.51 3.55
N GLU A 44 -3.01 0.80 3.50
CA GLU A 44 -2.03 0.19 4.41
C GLU A 44 -2.25 0.63 5.87
N ARG A 45 -2.54 1.91 6.09
CA ARG A 45 -2.88 2.43 7.43
C ARG A 45 -4.15 1.80 7.99
N GLN A 46 -5.20 1.65 7.18
CA GLN A 46 -6.43 0.97 7.61
C GLN A 46 -6.20 -0.51 7.94
N ARG A 47 -5.40 -1.20 7.11
CA ARG A 47 -5.01 -2.59 7.37
C ARG A 47 -4.25 -2.71 8.69
N ARG A 48 -3.28 -1.82 8.95
CA ARG A 48 -2.50 -1.81 10.20
C ARG A 48 -3.31 -1.38 11.41
N ALA A 49 -4.28 -0.48 11.26
CA ALA A 49 -5.15 -0.04 12.36
C ALA A 49 -6.02 -1.17 12.92
N SER A 50 -6.28 -2.20 12.10
CA SER A 50 -7.02 -3.39 12.53
C SER A 50 -6.12 -4.43 13.24
N ASN A 51 -4.80 -4.24 13.24
CA ASN A 51 -3.86 -5.16 13.87
C ASN A 51 -3.59 -4.74 15.32
N ILE A 52 -3.50 -5.73 16.21
CA ILE A 52 -3.07 -5.54 17.59
C ILE A 52 -1.62 -5.99 17.69
N MET A 53 -0.74 -5.11 18.16
CA MET A 53 0.64 -5.45 18.50
C MET A 53 0.75 -5.74 19.99
N ILE A 54 1.29 -6.90 20.34
CA ILE A 54 1.50 -7.33 21.72
C ILE A 54 3.01 -7.56 21.91
N ALA A 55 3.58 -6.87 22.88
CA ALA A 55 5.00 -6.99 23.25
C ALA A 55 5.14 -7.81 24.54
N ASP A 56 6.36 -8.26 24.82
CA ASP A 56 6.71 -9.01 26.03
C ASP A 56 5.90 -10.32 26.21
N VAL A 57 5.59 -10.98 25.10
CA VAL A 57 4.96 -12.30 25.09
C VAL A 57 6.03 -13.38 25.17
N LYS A 58 5.85 -14.34 26.08
CA LYS A 58 6.77 -15.49 26.21
C LYS A 58 6.97 -16.20 24.88
N GLU A 59 8.20 -16.65 24.65
CA GLU A 59 8.52 -17.35 23.42
C GLU A 59 7.93 -18.76 23.39
N ALA A 60 7.38 -19.16 22.24
CA ALA A 60 6.99 -20.54 22.00
C ALA A 60 8.25 -21.42 22.03
N THR A 61 8.17 -22.54 22.74
CA THR A 61 9.29 -23.45 22.97
C THR A 61 9.27 -24.66 22.06
N ALA A 62 8.17 -24.88 21.32
CA ALA A 62 8.05 -26.01 20.42
C ALA A 62 9.08 -25.98 19.27
N ASP A 63 9.59 -27.15 18.88
CA ASP A 63 10.57 -27.25 17.79
C ASP A 63 9.94 -27.05 16.41
N LYS A 64 8.69 -27.52 16.23
CA LYS A 64 8.00 -27.46 14.93
C LYS A 64 7.24 -26.16 14.74
N GLY A 65 7.26 -25.63 13.52
CA GLY A 65 6.62 -24.35 13.20
C GLY A 65 5.10 -24.32 13.41
N ILE A 66 4.39 -25.44 13.24
CA ILE A 66 2.94 -25.52 13.49
C ILE A 66 2.65 -25.45 14.99
N GLU A 67 3.36 -26.27 15.78
CA GLU A 67 3.21 -26.34 17.24
C GLU A 67 3.57 -24.98 17.88
N ARG A 68 4.60 -24.28 17.37
CA ARG A 68 4.92 -22.90 17.80
C ARG A 68 3.78 -21.92 17.59
N LYS A 69 3.13 -21.96 16.42
CA LYS A 69 1.99 -21.09 16.11
C LYS A 69 0.81 -21.36 17.04
N ASP A 70 0.58 -22.61 17.39
CA ASP A 70 -0.49 -22.98 18.32
C ASP A 70 -0.21 -22.50 19.74
N GLU A 71 1.04 -22.61 20.22
CA GLU A 71 1.48 -22.03 21.50
C GLU A 71 1.31 -20.51 21.52
N ASP A 72 1.78 -19.81 20.49
CA ASP A 72 1.65 -18.36 20.36
C ASP A 72 0.17 -17.92 20.34
N THR A 73 -0.65 -18.63 19.55
CA THR A 73 -2.08 -18.32 19.43
C THR A 73 -2.80 -18.52 20.76
N LYS A 74 -2.48 -19.58 21.52
CA LYS A 74 -3.03 -19.80 22.86
C LYS A 74 -2.60 -18.71 23.83
N GLY A 75 -1.32 -18.35 23.84
CA GLY A 75 -0.78 -17.29 24.71
C GLY A 75 -1.47 -15.94 24.45
N VAL A 76 -1.64 -15.57 23.17
CA VAL A 76 -2.34 -14.33 22.80
C VAL A 76 -3.81 -14.36 23.17
N LYS A 77 -4.52 -15.48 22.96
CA LYS A 77 -5.93 -15.61 23.37
C LYS A 77 -6.11 -15.47 24.88
N GLU A 78 -5.21 -16.04 25.66
CA GLU A 78 -5.23 -15.93 27.12
C GLU A 78 -4.98 -14.48 27.58
N LEU A 79 -4.03 -13.77 26.95
CA LEU A 79 -3.76 -12.35 27.25
C LEU A 79 -4.94 -11.44 26.92
N LEU A 80 -5.64 -11.73 25.82
CA LEU A 80 -6.75 -10.91 25.34
C LEU A 80 -8.11 -11.33 25.91
N LYS A 81 -8.19 -12.37 26.75
CA LYS A 81 -9.47 -12.99 27.17
C LYS A 81 -10.43 -12.01 27.85
N ASP A 82 -9.87 -11.03 28.56
CA ASP A 82 -10.62 -10.02 29.33
C ASP A 82 -10.96 -8.78 28.48
N PHE A 83 -10.53 -8.74 27.22
CA PHE A 83 -10.76 -7.65 26.30
C PHE A 83 -11.90 -8.00 25.32
N SER A 84 -12.67 -6.99 24.93
CA SER A 84 -13.77 -7.14 23.97
C SER A 84 -13.24 -7.19 22.52
N VAL A 85 -12.48 -8.24 22.20
CA VAL A 85 -11.92 -8.49 20.86
C VAL A 85 -12.55 -9.75 20.27
N ASP A 86 -12.97 -9.69 19.00
CA ASP A 86 -13.44 -10.88 18.28
C ASP A 86 -12.26 -11.83 18.01
N MET A 87 -12.32 -13.03 18.61
CA MET A 87 -11.27 -14.03 18.51
C MET A 87 -11.57 -15.19 17.54
N SER A 88 -12.66 -15.11 16.78
CA SER A 88 -13.12 -16.21 15.91
C SER A 88 -12.12 -16.54 14.78
N ASN A 89 -11.45 -15.52 14.24
CA ASN A 89 -10.57 -15.64 13.06
C ASN A 89 -9.19 -15.00 13.25
N ILE A 90 -8.63 -15.06 14.48
CA ILE A 90 -7.33 -14.40 14.74
C ILE A 90 -6.20 -15.06 13.94
N LYS A 91 -5.34 -14.23 13.35
CA LYS A 91 -4.07 -14.65 12.77
C LYS A 91 -2.94 -14.07 13.61
N VAL A 92 -2.20 -14.94 14.28
CA VAL A 92 -1.05 -14.56 15.09
C VAL A 92 0.24 -14.82 14.30
N PHE A 93 1.11 -13.83 14.29
CA PHE A 93 2.45 -13.93 13.70
C PHE A 93 3.42 -13.09 14.51
N ARG A 94 4.66 -13.57 14.62
CA ARG A 94 5.75 -12.82 15.24
C ARG A 94 6.32 -11.82 14.25
N VAL A 95 6.67 -10.64 14.75
CA VAL A 95 7.33 -9.58 13.98
C VAL A 95 8.80 -9.57 14.38
N GLY A 96 9.72 -9.71 13.42
CA GLY A 96 11.17 -9.73 13.65
C GLY A 96 11.87 -10.95 13.07
N LYS A 97 13.20 -11.01 13.24
CA LYS A 97 14.03 -12.13 12.74
C LYS A 97 13.72 -13.36 13.58
N GLN A 98 13.14 -14.38 12.94
CA GLN A 98 12.92 -15.68 13.58
C GLN A 98 14.31 -16.30 13.86
N ALA A 99 14.60 -16.57 15.13
CA ALA A 99 15.76 -17.34 15.54
C ALA A 99 15.56 -18.83 15.21
#